data_AF-A0A938JVF6-F1
#
_entry.id   AF-A0A938JVF6-F1
#
_cell.length_a   1.000
_cell.length_b   1.000
_cell.length_c   1.000
_cell.angle_alpha   90.00
_cell.angle_beta   90.00
_cell.angle_gamma   90.00
#
_symmetry.space_group_name_H-M   'P 1'
#
loop_
_entity.id
_entity.type
_entity.pdbx_description
1 polymer ?
#
loop_
_entity_poly.entity_id
_entity_poly.type
_entity_poly.pdbx_seq_one_letter_code
_entity_poly.pdbx_strand_id
1 'polypeptide(L)'
;MDPKLFLSASRVFIVAGKGGVGKSTVAATLVTAARRVGLTSLLVETDGKPLLVGGAGDRGLTACTITPAEALAEYLDSSGLGRISRRLVTSGIVDVVASASPGIDHLLVLGKVKQLERGRAADVIVVDGPAAGHALTMLRTPRALADSVVVGPIKQQANDVLGMLNDETRCQVVLVTIPEPTPVNEAVETAFSLEENIGVRLAPVVVNRVDVHPPIDIPDVLAQDSAAVRAARFRNDRIAGHARCLDDLSRRLPLPRIQLPLDTHATLADRTDQLLGAIENLEGGAP
;
A
#
# COMPACT_ATOMS: atom_id res chain seq x y z
N MET A 1 -17.90 -9.58 -4.80
CA MET A 1 -17.20 -9.32 -6.08
C MET A 1 -16.28 -10.51 -6.42
N ASP A 2 -16.10 -10.92 -7.68
CA ASP A 2 -15.14 -11.99 -8.01
C ASP A 2 -13.70 -11.57 -7.67
N PRO A 3 -12.95 -12.30 -6.82
CA PRO A 3 -11.60 -11.91 -6.42
C PRO A 3 -10.61 -11.78 -7.57
N LYS A 4 -10.75 -12.58 -8.63
CA LYS A 4 -9.86 -12.47 -9.79
C LYS A 4 -10.11 -11.16 -10.54
N LEU A 5 -11.38 -10.81 -10.76
CA LEU A 5 -11.78 -9.53 -11.34
C LEU A 5 -11.29 -8.34 -10.51
N PHE A 6 -11.43 -8.40 -9.18
CA PHE A 6 -10.94 -7.35 -8.29
C PHE A 6 -9.42 -7.16 -8.40
N LEU A 7 -8.66 -8.25 -8.26
CA LEU A 7 -7.20 -8.20 -8.26
C LEU A 7 -6.60 -7.87 -9.62
N SER A 8 -7.35 -8.08 -10.71
CA SER A 8 -6.94 -7.70 -12.08
C SER A 8 -7.55 -6.38 -12.58
N ALA A 9 -8.32 -5.68 -11.74
CA ALA A 9 -8.93 -4.40 -12.08
C ALA A 9 -7.90 -3.28 -12.31
N SER A 10 -6.76 -3.37 -11.63
CA SER A 10 -5.59 -2.51 -11.82
C SER A 10 -4.33 -3.35 -11.91
N ARG A 11 -3.36 -2.90 -12.70
CA ARG A 11 -2.04 -3.55 -12.81
C ARG A 11 -1.12 -3.24 -11.63
N VAL A 12 -1.27 -2.07 -11.02
CA VAL A 12 -0.44 -1.62 -9.90
C VAL A 12 -1.33 -1.26 -8.72
N PHE A 13 -1.00 -1.80 -7.54
CA PHE A 13 -1.57 -1.41 -6.26
C PHE A 13 -0.47 -0.81 -5.38
N ILE A 14 -0.56 0.48 -5.07
CA ILE A 14 0.36 1.13 -4.13
C ILE A 14 -0.27 1.09 -2.75
N VAL A 15 0.36 0.38 -1.81
CA VAL A 15 -0.16 0.24 -0.44
C VAL A 15 0.34 1.42 0.41
N ALA A 16 -0.60 2.17 1.00
CA ALA A 16 -0.29 3.33 1.83
C ALA A 16 -1.11 3.31 3.14
N GLY A 17 -0.66 4.07 4.14
CA GLY A 17 -1.24 4.03 5.49
C GLY A 17 -0.23 4.39 6.58
N LYS A 18 -0.73 4.71 7.77
CA LYS A 18 0.10 5.09 8.93
C LYS A 18 1.17 4.01 9.25
N GLY A 19 2.26 4.41 9.92
CA GLY A 19 3.22 3.45 10.48
C GLY A 19 2.53 2.45 11.43
N GLY A 20 2.84 1.15 11.31
CA GLY A 20 2.35 0.13 12.24
C GLY A 20 0.95 -0.47 11.95
N VAL A 21 0.21 0.01 10.94
CA VAL A 21 -1.12 -0.51 10.57
C VAL A 21 -1.10 -1.85 9.82
N GLY A 22 0.08 -2.33 9.43
CA GLY A 22 0.27 -3.61 8.74
C GLY A 22 0.32 -3.55 7.21
N LYS A 23 0.70 -2.42 6.61
CA LYS A 23 0.89 -2.25 5.16
C LYS A 23 1.65 -3.40 4.50
N SER A 24 2.85 -3.70 4.97
CA SER A 24 3.70 -4.77 4.44
C SER A 24 3.01 -6.14 4.47
N THR A 25 2.29 -6.43 5.56
CA THR A 25 1.51 -7.67 5.67
C THR A 25 0.36 -7.69 4.66
N VAL A 26 -0.37 -6.59 4.51
CA VAL A 26 -1.46 -6.46 3.52
C VAL A 26 -0.92 -6.55 2.10
N ALA A 27 0.23 -5.93 1.80
CA ALA A 27 0.89 -6.01 0.49
C ALA A 27 1.25 -7.46 0.13
N ALA A 28 1.90 -8.19 1.05
CA ALA A 28 2.18 -9.61 0.87
C ALA A 28 0.90 -10.45 0.71
N THR A 29 -0.16 -10.12 1.45
CA THR A 29 -1.45 -10.81 1.38
C THR A 29 -2.11 -10.60 0.01
N LEU A 30 -2.06 -9.38 -0.55
CA LEU A 30 -2.56 -9.08 -1.90
C LEU A 30 -1.82 -9.86 -2.99
N VAL A 31 -0.49 -9.92 -2.92
CA VAL A 31 0.34 -10.69 -3.87
C VAL A 31 0.01 -12.18 -3.78
N THR A 32 -0.11 -12.72 -2.57
CA THR A 32 -0.45 -14.13 -2.36
C THR A 32 -1.88 -14.44 -2.84
N ALA A 33 -2.84 -13.54 -2.60
CA ALA A 33 -4.20 -13.65 -3.08
C ALA A 33 -4.26 -13.70 -4.61
N ALA A 34 -3.51 -12.83 -5.29
CA ALA A 34 -3.42 -12.82 -6.76
C ALA A 34 -2.93 -14.17 -7.30
N ARG A 35 -1.92 -14.78 -6.68
CA ARG A 35 -1.45 -16.12 -7.06
C ARG A 35 -2.49 -17.20 -6.84
N ARG A 36 -3.22 -17.15 -5.73
CA ARG A 36 -4.27 -18.13 -5.43
C ARG A 36 -5.40 -18.13 -6.47
N VAL A 37 -5.68 -16.98 -7.06
CA VAL A 37 -6.67 -16.86 -8.15
C VAL A 37 -6.07 -17.02 -9.56
N GLY A 38 -4.81 -17.49 -9.63
CA GLY A 38 -4.13 -17.83 -10.89
C GLY A 38 -3.53 -16.65 -11.65
N LEU A 39 -3.31 -15.50 -11.00
CA LEU A 39 -2.60 -14.36 -11.58
C LEU A 39 -1.11 -14.42 -11.23
N THR A 40 -0.27 -13.99 -12.15
CA THR A 40 1.14 -13.70 -11.83
C THR A 40 1.21 -12.42 -11.01
N SER A 41 2.08 -12.38 -10.00
CA SER A 41 2.12 -11.28 -9.04
C SER A 41 3.56 -10.92 -8.67
N LEU A 42 3.85 -9.63 -8.51
CA LEU A 42 5.15 -9.11 -8.09
C LEU A 42 4.98 -8.19 -6.88
N LEU A 43 5.71 -8.48 -5.79
CA LEU A 43 5.86 -7.55 -4.68
C LEU A 43 7.04 -6.61 -4.95
N VAL A 44 6.81 -5.30 -4.86
CA VAL A 44 7.84 -4.28 -4.98
C VAL A 44 8.04 -3.62 -3.62
N GLU A 45 9.26 -3.70 -3.11
CA GLU A 45 9.65 -3.04 -1.86
C GLU A 45 10.37 -1.73 -2.16
N THR A 46 9.95 -0.66 -1.49
CA THR A 46 10.64 0.64 -1.49
C THR A 46 11.34 0.83 -0.14
N ASP A 47 12.55 1.39 -0.13
CA ASP A 47 13.35 1.72 1.07
C ASP A 47 14.11 0.58 1.79
N GLY A 48 14.44 -0.51 1.09
CA GLY A 48 15.55 -1.41 1.48
C GLY A 48 15.41 -2.14 2.82
N LYS A 49 14.24 -2.10 3.47
CA LYS A 49 13.91 -2.95 4.61
C LYS A 49 13.18 -4.19 4.08
N PRO A 50 13.87 -5.33 3.91
CA PRO A 50 13.22 -6.53 3.42
C PRO A 50 12.08 -6.93 4.35
N LEU A 51 10.95 -7.35 3.77
CA LEU A 51 9.84 -7.87 4.55
C LEU A 51 10.31 -9.02 5.45
N LEU A 52 9.90 -8.97 6.73
CA LEU A 52 9.94 -10.11 7.65
C LEU A 52 8.95 -11.24 7.26
N VAL A 53 8.40 -11.22 6.05
CA VAL A 53 7.55 -12.29 5.51
C VAL A 53 8.37 -13.53 5.10
N GLY A 54 9.71 -13.44 5.17
CA GLY A 54 10.65 -14.56 5.10
C GLY A 54 10.77 -15.42 6.37
N GLY A 55 9.89 -15.28 7.36
CA GLY A 55 9.77 -16.22 8.47
C GLY A 55 9.21 -17.57 8.02
N ALA A 56 10.09 -18.45 7.52
CA ALA A 56 9.94 -19.91 7.38
C ALA A 56 8.71 -20.50 6.63
N GLY A 57 7.84 -19.71 5.99
CA GLY A 57 6.57 -20.21 5.45
C GLY A 57 6.38 -20.23 3.93
N ASP A 58 6.86 -19.21 3.19
CA ASP A 58 6.38 -19.02 1.80
C ASP A 58 7.51 -18.77 0.81
N ARG A 59 8.16 -19.86 0.36
CA ARG A 59 9.27 -19.86 -0.62
C ARG A 59 8.82 -19.55 -2.06
N GLY A 60 7.72 -18.82 -2.26
CA GLY A 60 7.06 -18.66 -3.56
C GLY A 60 6.81 -17.24 -4.03
N LEU A 61 7.02 -16.21 -3.20
CA LEU A 61 6.74 -14.82 -3.58
C LEU A 61 7.83 -14.27 -4.50
N THR A 62 7.42 -13.83 -5.68
CA THR A 62 8.28 -13.03 -6.55
C THR A 62 8.31 -11.61 -5.99
N ALA A 63 9.47 -11.19 -5.50
CA ALA A 63 9.68 -9.86 -4.95
C ALA A 63 10.92 -9.21 -5.54
N CYS A 64 10.91 -7.89 -5.67
CA CYS A 64 12.10 -7.10 -5.98
C CYS A 64 12.14 -5.84 -5.12
N THR A 65 13.34 -5.44 -4.72
CA THR A 65 13.58 -4.17 -4.06
C THR A 65 13.95 -3.13 -5.10
N ILE A 66 13.38 -1.93 -5.00
CA ILE A 66 13.79 -0.78 -5.81
C ILE A 66 14.45 0.22 -4.88
N THR A 67 15.75 0.46 -5.08
CA THR A 67 16.46 1.53 -4.38
C THR A 67 16.57 2.77 -5.27
N PRO A 68 16.56 3.99 -4.68
CA PRO A 68 16.81 5.21 -5.45
C PRO A 68 18.13 5.19 -6.23
N ALA A 69 19.18 4.60 -5.64
CA ALA A 69 20.50 4.50 -6.25
C ALA A 69 20.48 3.66 -7.54
N GLU A 70 19.85 2.48 -7.50
CA GLU A 70 19.72 1.60 -8.67
C GLU A 70 18.81 2.22 -9.72
N ALA A 71 17.69 2.83 -9.31
CA ALA A 71 16.77 3.49 -10.22
C ALA A 71 17.43 4.68 -10.96
N LEU A 72 18.29 5.44 -10.26
CA LEU A 72 19.07 6.50 -10.87
C LEU A 72 20.10 5.98 -11.88
N ALA A 73 20.85 4.93 -11.51
CA ALA A 73 21.84 4.33 -12.40
C ALA A 73 21.20 3.86 -13.70
N GLU A 74 20.09 3.14 -13.61
CA GLU A 74 19.36 2.61 -14.77
C GLU A 74 18.73 3.73 -15.63
N TYR A 75 18.21 4.78 -15.01
CA TYR A 75 17.69 5.93 -15.73
C TYR A 75 18.79 6.65 -16.54
N LEU A 76 19.98 6.81 -15.97
CA LEU A 76 21.10 7.44 -16.68
C LEU A 76 21.61 6.57 -17.83
N ASP A 77 21.63 5.24 -17.65
CA ASP A 77 21.99 4.31 -18.72
C ASP A 77 20.99 4.39 -19.89
N SER A 78 19.69 4.35 -19.60
CA SER A 78 18.64 4.42 -20.61
C SER A 78 18.50 5.80 -21.28
N SER A 79 18.90 6.88 -20.60
CA SER A 79 18.88 8.25 -21.15
C SER A 79 20.11 8.60 -22.00
N GLY A 80 20.98 7.62 -22.33
CA GLY A 80 22.18 7.84 -23.13
C GLY A 80 23.35 8.48 -22.37
N LEU A 81 23.25 8.58 -21.04
CA LEU A 81 24.27 9.11 -20.13
C LEU A 81 25.07 7.98 -19.46
N GLY A 82 25.18 6.81 -20.09
CA GLY A 82 25.85 5.62 -19.54
C GLY A 82 27.37 5.73 -19.27
N ARG A 83 27.99 6.87 -19.63
CA ARG A 83 29.35 7.24 -19.20
C ARG A 83 29.36 7.92 -17.83
N ILE A 84 28.26 8.60 -17.46
CA ILE A 84 28.03 9.23 -16.16
C ILE A 84 27.61 8.16 -15.15
N SER A 85 26.72 7.22 -15.52
CA SER A 85 26.31 6.10 -14.66
C SER A 85 27.50 5.32 -14.09
N ARG A 86 28.45 4.91 -14.95
CA ARG A 86 29.68 4.21 -14.55
C ARG A 86 30.51 5.00 -13.55
N ARG A 87 30.64 6.32 -13.74
CA ARG A 87 31.38 7.22 -12.84
C ARG A 87 30.66 7.45 -11.52
N LEU A 88 29.32 7.53 -11.52
CA LEU A 88 28.52 7.67 -10.30
C LEU A 88 28.61 6.42 -9.42
N VAL A 89 28.54 5.23 -10.02
CA VAL A 89 28.70 3.95 -9.32
C VAL A 89 30.10 3.82 -8.67
N THR A 90 31.15 4.42 -9.26
CA THR A 90 32.51 4.36 -8.70
C THR A 90 32.83 5.43 -7.65
N SER A 91 32.02 6.49 -7.51
CA SER A 91 32.39 7.69 -6.75
C SER A 91 31.49 8.01 -5.55
N GLY A 92 30.43 7.24 -5.30
CA GLY A 92 29.50 7.53 -4.19
C GLY A 92 28.64 8.79 -4.40
N ILE A 93 28.58 9.32 -5.63
CA ILE A 93 27.90 10.59 -5.99
C ILE A 93 26.36 10.45 -6.06
N VAL A 94 25.78 9.32 -5.65
CA VAL A 94 24.31 9.19 -5.48
C VAL A 94 23.78 10.31 -4.56
N ASP A 95 24.56 10.69 -3.55
CA ASP A 95 24.26 11.82 -2.65
C ASP A 95 24.24 13.18 -3.36
N VAL A 96 24.99 13.37 -4.46
CA VAL A 96 25.06 14.65 -5.20
C VAL A 96 23.85 14.83 -6.12
N VAL A 97 23.32 13.75 -6.70
CA VAL A 97 22.09 13.83 -7.52
C VAL A 97 20.85 13.93 -6.62
N ALA A 98 20.81 13.20 -5.50
CA ALA A 98 19.75 13.31 -4.51
C ALA A 98 19.70 14.70 -3.84
N SER A 99 20.86 15.35 -3.64
CA SER A 99 20.94 16.71 -3.10
C SER A 99 20.66 17.82 -4.14
N ALA A 100 20.83 17.55 -5.44
CA ALA A 100 20.65 18.57 -6.48
C ALA A 100 19.20 18.78 -6.92
N SER A 101 18.28 17.84 -6.64
CA SER A 101 16.85 18.00 -6.93
C SER A 101 15.99 17.15 -6.01
N PRO A 102 15.40 17.76 -4.96
CA PRO A 102 14.47 17.09 -4.08
C PRO A 102 13.37 16.36 -4.84
N GLY A 103 13.15 15.08 -4.56
CA GLY A 103 12.09 14.26 -5.15
C GLY A 103 12.47 13.55 -6.45
N ILE A 104 13.64 13.77 -7.06
CA ILE A 104 14.02 12.97 -8.24
C ILE A 104 14.09 11.47 -7.89
N ASP A 105 14.55 11.12 -6.70
CA ASP A 105 14.52 9.77 -6.14
C ASP A 105 13.11 9.14 -6.23
N HIS A 106 12.09 9.86 -5.75
CA HIS A 106 10.69 9.40 -5.82
C HIS A 106 10.21 9.22 -7.27
N LEU A 107 10.55 10.15 -8.16
CA LEU A 107 10.21 10.04 -9.58
C LEU A 107 10.87 8.81 -10.23
N LEU A 108 12.12 8.51 -9.87
CA LEU A 108 12.86 7.38 -10.42
C LEU A 108 12.31 6.05 -9.92
N VAL A 109 11.99 5.94 -8.63
CA VAL A 109 11.33 4.76 -8.06
C VAL A 109 9.99 4.50 -8.76
N LEU A 110 9.13 5.52 -8.88
CA LEU A 110 7.86 5.41 -9.61
C LEU A 110 8.08 5.11 -11.10
N GLY A 111 9.13 5.67 -11.69
CA GLY A 111 9.56 5.39 -13.04
C GLY A 111 9.90 3.92 -13.27
N LYS A 112 10.55 3.27 -12.29
CA LYS A 112 10.86 1.84 -12.33
C LYS A 112 9.60 0.98 -12.16
N VAL A 113 8.68 1.37 -11.28
CA VAL A 113 7.35 0.72 -11.19
C VAL A 113 6.61 0.80 -12.52
N LYS A 114 6.60 1.97 -13.18
CA LYS A 114 6.04 2.15 -14.53
C LYS A 114 6.69 1.22 -15.56
N GLN A 115 8.01 1.05 -15.51
CA GLN A 115 8.69 0.14 -16.43
C GLN A 115 8.28 -1.32 -16.20
N LEU A 116 8.15 -1.77 -14.95
CA LEU A 116 7.66 -3.11 -14.61
C LEU A 116 6.22 -3.32 -15.09
N GLU A 117 5.35 -2.34 -14.90
CA GLU A 117 3.95 -2.35 -15.37
C GLU A 117 3.88 -2.45 -16.90
N ARG A 118 4.59 -1.58 -17.63
CA ARG A 118 4.59 -1.59 -19.11
C ARG A 118 5.25 -2.84 -19.69
N GLY A 119 6.28 -3.35 -19.02
CA GLY A 119 6.97 -4.58 -19.38
C GLY A 119 6.16 -5.85 -19.09
N ARG A 120 4.99 -5.73 -18.45
CA ARG A 120 4.14 -6.86 -18.00
C ARG A 120 4.93 -7.87 -17.17
N ALA A 121 5.72 -7.36 -16.21
CA ALA A 121 6.49 -8.22 -15.31
C ALA A 121 5.61 -9.18 -14.49
N ALA A 122 4.35 -8.78 -14.23
CA ALA A 122 3.30 -9.59 -13.62
C ALA A 122 1.93 -9.04 -14.05
N ASP A 123 0.87 -9.83 -13.88
CA ASP A 123 -0.52 -9.37 -14.02
C ASP A 123 -0.87 -8.34 -12.95
N VAL A 124 -0.33 -8.52 -11.73
CA VAL A 124 -0.54 -7.64 -10.58
C VAL A 124 0.79 -7.28 -9.92
N ILE A 125 1.07 -5.99 -9.79
CA ILE A 125 2.24 -5.46 -9.09
C ILE A 125 1.75 -4.76 -7.83
N VAL A 126 2.23 -5.18 -6.66
CA VAL A 126 1.91 -4.54 -5.39
C VAL A 126 3.14 -3.85 -4.86
N VAL A 127 3.06 -2.54 -4.67
CA VAL A 127 4.14 -1.74 -4.08
C VAL A 127 3.88 -1.61 -2.59
N ASP A 128 4.76 -2.17 -1.75
CA ASP A 128 4.78 -1.88 -0.31
C ASP A 128 5.33 -0.46 -0.12
N GLY A 129 4.42 0.51 -0.18
CA GLY A 129 4.74 1.92 -0.16
C GLY A 129 5.13 2.41 1.23
N PRO A 130 5.78 3.60 1.29
CA PRO A 130 6.18 4.19 2.56
C PRO A 130 4.95 4.60 3.41
N ALA A 131 5.18 5.10 4.62
CA ALA A 131 4.09 5.60 5.46
C ALA A 131 3.26 6.69 4.74
N ALA A 132 1.97 6.81 5.06
CA ALA A 132 1.00 7.66 4.34
C ALA A 132 1.54 9.06 3.97
N GLY A 133 2.12 9.80 4.91
CA GLY A 133 2.69 11.12 4.62
C GLY A 133 3.83 11.11 3.59
N HIS A 134 4.72 10.12 3.64
CA HIS A 134 5.78 9.95 2.66
C HIS A 134 5.24 9.44 1.32
N ALA A 135 4.20 8.59 1.33
CA ALA A 135 3.54 8.14 0.11
C ALA A 135 2.87 9.32 -0.62
N LEU A 136 2.22 10.24 0.12
CA LEU A 136 1.69 11.48 -0.45
C LEU A 136 2.79 12.32 -1.11
N THR A 137 3.92 12.51 -0.43
CA THR A 137 5.07 13.23 -1.01
C THR A 137 5.55 12.57 -2.29
N MET A 138 5.82 11.26 -2.25
CA MET A 138 6.29 10.46 -3.39
C MET A 138 5.33 10.55 -4.58
N LEU A 139 4.02 10.47 -4.34
CA LEU A 139 3.01 10.50 -5.40
C LEU A 139 2.73 11.91 -5.94
N ARG A 140 2.98 12.96 -5.16
CA ARG A 140 2.90 14.38 -5.61
C ARG A 140 4.10 14.80 -6.43
N THR A 141 5.27 14.21 -6.18
CA THR A 141 6.53 14.56 -6.82
C THR A 141 6.46 14.61 -8.36
N PRO A 142 5.90 13.62 -9.08
CA PRO A 142 5.84 13.68 -10.55
C PRO A 142 5.15 14.95 -11.05
N ARG A 143 4.06 15.38 -10.39
CA ARG A 143 3.36 16.62 -10.75
C ARG A 143 4.25 17.84 -10.52
N ALA A 144 4.85 17.94 -9.33
CA ALA A 144 5.75 19.05 -9.00
C ALA A 144 6.94 19.17 -9.97
N LEU A 145 7.52 18.04 -10.39
CA LEU A 145 8.60 18.02 -11.38
C LEU A 145 8.12 18.34 -12.80
N ALA A 146 6.94 17.87 -13.20
CA ALA A 146 6.37 18.19 -14.52
C ALA A 146 6.05 19.69 -14.68
N ASP A 147 5.59 20.33 -13.60
CA ASP A 147 5.25 21.75 -13.57
C ASP A 147 6.50 22.65 -13.46
N SER A 148 7.55 22.20 -12.75
CA SER A 148 8.79 22.99 -12.58
C SER A 148 9.79 22.85 -13.74
N VAL A 149 9.85 21.70 -14.40
CA VAL A 149 10.76 21.46 -15.53
C VAL A 149 10.05 21.78 -16.85
N VAL A 150 10.59 22.70 -17.64
CA VAL A 150 9.92 23.19 -18.86
C VAL A 150 9.99 22.20 -20.02
N VAL A 151 11.16 21.59 -20.24
CA VAL A 151 11.44 20.61 -21.31
C VAL A 151 12.52 19.63 -20.88
N GLY A 152 12.59 18.46 -21.52
CA GLY A 152 13.66 17.49 -21.33
C GLY A 152 13.17 16.13 -20.79
N PRO A 153 14.10 15.16 -20.65
CA PRO A 153 13.76 13.76 -20.35
C PRO A 153 13.10 13.58 -18.96
N ILE A 154 13.45 14.43 -17.98
CA ILE A 154 12.82 14.42 -16.65
C ILE A 154 11.33 14.80 -16.74
N LYS A 155 10.97 15.82 -17.52
CA LYS A 155 9.57 16.21 -17.71
C LYS A 155 8.78 15.10 -18.40
N GLN A 156 9.36 14.48 -19.43
CA GLN A 156 8.72 13.36 -20.10
C GLN A 156 8.50 12.19 -19.16
N GLN A 157 9.50 11.83 -18.36
CA GLN A 157 9.39 10.77 -17.36
C GLN A 157 8.32 11.09 -16.31
N ALA A 158 8.26 12.33 -15.82
CA ALA A 158 7.24 12.80 -14.90
C ALA A 158 5.83 12.69 -15.49
N ASN A 159 5.62 13.16 -16.73
CA ASN A 159 4.34 13.05 -17.44
C ASN A 159 3.92 11.59 -17.66
N ASP A 160 4.86 10.73 -18.03
CA ASP A 160 4.57 9.31 -18.23
C ASP A 160 4.14 8.61 -16.93
N VAL A 161 4.78 8.96 -15.80
CA VAL A 161 4.42 8.45 -14.48
C VAL A 161 3.05 8.97 -14.08
N LEU A 162 2.77 10.28 -14.27
CA LEU A 162 1.44 10.85 -14.03
C LEU A 162 0.35 10.15 -14.85
N GLY A 163 0.63 9.82 -16.12
CA GLY A 163 -0.29 9.07 -16.96
C GLY A 163 -0.55 7.64 -16.50
N MET A 164 0.36 7.03 -15.72
CA MET A 164 0.09 5.75 -15.04
C MET A 164 -0.72 5.96 -13.76
N LEU A 165 -0.35 6.95 -12.94
CA LEU A 165 -0.99 7.24 -11.66
C LEU A 165 -2.46 7.66 -11.81
N ASN A 166 -2.79 8.38 -12.89
CA ASN A 166 -4.14 8.89 -13.15
C ASN A 166 -5.04 7.91 -13.93
N ASP A 167 -4.56 6.71 -14.24
CA ASP A 167 -5.32 5.68 -14.95
C ASP A 167 -5.63 4.53 -13.99
N GLU A 168 -6.91 4.40 -13.63
CA GLU A 168 -7.37 3.42 -12.63
C GLU A 168 -7.19 1.96 -13.03
N THR A 169 -7.06 1.69 -14.34
CA THR A 169 -6.76 0.34 -14.84
C THR A 169 -5.27 0.00 -14.76
N ARG A 170 -4.43 1.02 -14.55
CA ARG A 170 -2.98 0.90 -14.45
C ARG A 170 -2.48 1.06 -13.03
N CYS A 171 -3.06 1.95 -12.24
CA CYS A 171 -2.65 2.20 -10.87
C CYS A 171 -3.83 2.58 -9.97
N GLN A 172 -3.89 1.94 -8.80
CA GLN A 172 -4.75 2.33 -7.68
C GLN A 172 -3.95 2.36 -6.38
N VAL A 173 -4.41 3.15 -5.41
CA VAL A 173 -3.85 3.16 -4.06
C VAL A 173 -4.76 2.37 -3.12
N VAL A 174 -4.16 1.44 -2.38
CA VAL A 174 -4.83 0.70 -1.31
C VAL A 174 -4.47 1.36 0.01
N LEU A 175 -5.44 2.07 0.61
CA LEU A 175 -5.27 2.65 1.93
C LEU A 175 -5.52 1.60 3.01
N VAL A 176 -4.53 1.42 3.88
CA VAL A 176 -4.58 0.52 5.02
C VAL A 176 -4.67 1.33 6.30
N THR A 177 -5.65 1.01 7.13
CA THR A 177 -5.81 1.58 8.46
C THR A 177 -6.16 0.50 9.49
N ILE A 178 -6.22 0.88 10.76
CA ILE A 178 -6.75 0.06 11.85
C ILE A 178 -7.88 0.85 12.53
N PRO A 179 -8.85 0.20 13.18
CA PRO A 179 -10.03 0.85 13.73
C PRO A 179 -9.73 1.55 15.08
N GLU A 180 -8.80 2.51 15.01
CA GLU A 180 -8.41 3.40 16.09
C GLU A 180 -8.60 4.87 15.64
N PRO A 181 -8.88 5.81 16.56
CA PRO A 181 -9.24 7.18 16.19
C PRO A 181 -8.20 7.89 15.32
N THR A 182 -6.92 7.85 15.72
CA THR A 182 -5.86 8.55 14.99
C THR A 182 -5.58 7.92 13.62
N PRO A 183 -5.40 6.60 13.48
CA PRO A 183 -5.25 5.96 12.17
C PRO A 183 -6.44 6.18 11.23
N VAL A 184 -7.68 6.20 11.73
CA VAL A 184 -8.86 6.50 10.91
C VAL A 184 -8.84 7.95 10.41
N ASN A 185 -8.55 8.91 11.29
CA ASN A 185 -8.43 10.32 10.89
C ASN A 185 -7.37 10.52 9.80
N GLU A 186 -6.18 9.95 9.99
CA GLU A 186 -5.10 10.05 9.01
C GLU A 186 -5.45 9.36 7.69
N ALA A 187 -6.16 8.22 7.72
CA ALA A 187 -6.60 7.55 6.50
C ALA A 187 -7.58 8.39 5.69
N VAL A 188 -8.53 9.06 6.36
CA VAL A 188 -9.48 9.98 5.72
C VAL A 188 -8.75 11.18 5.12
N GLU A 189 -7.87 11.84 5.87
CA GLU A 189 -7.07 12.98 5.37
C GLU A 189 -6.17 12.60 4.18
N THR A 190 -5.59 11.40 4.25
CA THR A 190 -4.76 10.85 3.17
C THR A 190 -5.60 10.58 1.92
N ALA A 191 -6.81 10.02 2.08
CA ALA A 191 -7.72 9.76 0.97
C ALA A 191 -8.06 11.04 0.19
N PHE A 192 -8.53 12.08 0.89
CA PHE A 192 -8.79 13.39 0.27
C PHE A 192 -7.53 13.96 -0.39
N SER A 193 -6.38 13.85 0.27
CA SER A 193 -5.12 14.35 -0.27
C SER A 193 -4.69 13.65 -1.57
N LEU A 194 -4.93 12.35 -1.69
CA LEU A 194 -4.61 11.55 -2.88
C LEU A 194 -5.54 11.88 -4.05
N GLU A 195 -6.85 11.94 -3.80
CA GLU A 195 -7.83 12.19 -4.85
C GLU A 195 -7.76 13.63 -5.36
N GLU A 196 -7.78 14.63 -4.47
CA GLU A 196 -7.88 16.04 -4.86
C GLU A 196 -6.58 16.60 -5.46
N ASN A 197 -5.42 16.18 -4.93
CA ASN A 197 -4.14 16.81 -5.28
C ASN A 197 -3.29 15.98 -6.24
N ILE A 198 -3.58 14.69 -6.39
CA ILE A 198 -2.75 13.78 -7.21
C ILE A 198 -3.56 13.22 -8.37
N GLY A 199 -4.85 12.91 -8.16
CA GLY A 199 -5.72 12.33 -9.19
C GLY A 199 -5.64 10.81 -9.27
N VAL A 200 -5.05 10.15 -8.26
CA VAL A 200 -4.99 8.68 -8.18
C VAL A 200 -6.32 8.13 -7.65
N ARG A 201 -6.78 7.03 -8.22
CA ARG A 201 -7.96 6.32 -7.71
C ARG A 201 -7.64 5.46 -6.48
N LEU A 202 -8.55 5.48 -5.53
CA LEU A 202 -8.50 4.62 -4.35
C LEU A 202 -9.20 3.30 -4.66
N ALA A 203 -8.54 2.20 -4.29
CA ALA A 203 -9.19 0.91 -4.13
C ALA A 203 -10.02 0.90 -2.82
N PRO A 204 -10.85 -0.14 -2.57
CA PRO A 204 -11.48 -0.34 -1.28
C PRO A 204 -10.49 -0.20 -0.11
N VAL A 205 -10.91 0.49 0.94
CA VAL A 205 -10.06 0.73 2.11
C VAL A 205 -9.91 -0.56 2.89
N VAL A 206 -8.67 -0.94 3.20
CA VAL A 206 -8.39 -2.10 4.04
C VAL A 206 -8.36 -1.65 5.50
N VAL A 207 -9.36 -2.08 6.28
CA VAL A 207 -9.36 -1.92 7.73
C VAL A 207 -8.81 -3.19 8.35
N ASN A 208 -7.56 -3.13 8.78
CA ASN A 208 -6.84 -4.25 9.35
C ASN A 208 -7.12 -4.38 10.86
N ARG A 209 -6.89 -5.57 11.42
CA ARG A 209 -6.96 -5.86 12.85
C ARG A 209 -8.33 -5.54 13.50
N VAL A 210 -9.42 -5.85 12.81
CA VAL A 210 -10.77 -5.69 13.35
C VAL A 210 -11.13 -6.83 14.31
N ASP A 211 -11.53 -6.55 15.56
CA ASP A 211 -12.17 -7.58 16.38
C ASP A 211 -13.56 -7.86 15.82
N VAL A 212 -13.72 -9.02 15.19
CA VAL A 212 -14.98 -9.46 14.59
C VAL A 212 -15.80 -10.35 15.53
N HIS A 213 -15.32 -10.58 16.75
CA HIS A 213 -16.00 -11.43 17.72
C HIS A 213 -17.13 -10.67 18.43
N PRO A 214 -18.18 -11.39 18.87
CA PRO A 214 -19.23 -10.78 19.68
C PRO A 214 -18.67 -10.33 21.06
N PRO A 215 -19.25 -9.28 21.67
CA PRO A 215 -18.97 -8.92 23.05
C PRO A 215 -19.16 -10.10 23.99
N ILE A 216 -18.29 -10.22 25.00
CA ILE A 216 -18.38 -11.23 26.04
C ILE A 216 -19.48 -10.82 27.01
N ASP A 217 -20.44 -11.70 27.26
CA ASP A 217 -21.39 -11.55 28.37
C ASP A 217 -20.66 -11.76 29.71
N ILE A 218 -20.88 -10.84 30.66
CA ILE A 218 -20.20 -10.84 31.96
C ILE A 218 -21.24 -11.11 33.04
N PRO A 219 -21.31 -12.34 33.58
CA PRO A 219 -22.28 -12.68 34.61
C PRO A 219 -22.07 -11.84 35.89
N ASP A 220 -23.16 -11.33 36.45
CA ASP A 220 -23.15 -10.54 37.70
C ASP A 220 -22.60 -11.33 38.91
N VAL A 221 -22.66 -12.67 38.86
CA VAL A 221 -22.13 -13.56 39.90
C VAL A 221 -20.60 -13.52 40.03
N LEU A 222 -19.90 -12.98 39.03
CA LEU A 222 -18.44 -12.86 39.06
C LEU A 222 -18.00 -11.65 39.90
N ALA A 223 -16.87 -11.80 40.60
CA ALA A 223 -16.23 -10.68 41.27
C ALA A 223 -15.82 -9.61 40.24
N GLN A 224 -16.38 -8.41 40.36
CA GLN A 224 -16.28 -7.35 39.35
C GLN A 224 -14.87 -6.77 39.21
N ASP A 225 -14.04 -6.97 40.22
CA ASP A 225 -12.62 -6.64 40.27
C ASP A 225 -11.71 -7.81 39.90
N SER A 226 -12.25 -8.96 39.46
CA SER A 226 -11.43 -10.08 39.02
C SER A 226 -10.68 -9.76 37.71
N ALA A 227 -9.53 -10.43 37.52
CA ALA A 227 -8.75 -10.28 36.29
C ALA A 227 -9.55 -10.68 35.03
N ALA A 228 -10.40 -11.70 35.14
CA ALA A 228 -11.26 -12.17 34.06
C ALA A 228 -12.31 -11.12 33.65
N VAL A 229 -13.00 -10.50 34.62
CA VAL A 229 -13.98 -9.44 34.34
C VAL A 229 -13.30 -8.22 33.73
N ARG A 230 -12.12 -7.80 34.25
CA ARG A 230 -11.36 -6.69 33.64
C ARG A 230 -10.95 -6.99 32.19
N ALA A 231 -10.49 -8.21 31.89
CA ALA A 231 -10.13 -8.61 30.54
C ALA A 231 -11.34 -8.63 29.59
N ALA A 232 -12.49 -9.12 30.06
CA ALA A 232 -13.73 -9.12 29.29
C ALA A 232 -14.22 -7.69 28.98
N ARG A 233 -14.21 -6.79 29.98
CA ARG A 233 -14.56 -5.38 29.80
C ARG A 233 -13.62 -4.70 28.81
N PHE A 234 -12.31 -4.88 28.96
CA PHE A 234 -11.30 -4.34 28.04
C PHE A 234 -11.55 -4.77 26.58
N ARG A 235 -11.89 -6.05 26.37
CA ARG A 235 -12.24 -6.54 25.02
C ARG A 235 -13.53 -5.92 24.51
N ASN A 236 -14.58 -5.85 25.33
CA ASN A 236 -15.86 -5.25 24.94
C ASN A 236 -15.71 -3.76 24.59
N ASP A 237 -14.93 -3.02 25.38
CA ASP A 237 -14.62 -1.61 25.13
C ASP A 237 -13.90 -1.42 23.80
N ARG A 238 -12.96 -2.33 23.48
CA ARG A 238 -12.27 -2.35 22.19
C ARG A 238 -13.21 -2.64 21.03
N ILE A 239 -14.09 -3.65 21.12
CA ILE A 239 -15.09 -3.96 20.10
C ILE A 239 -15.98 -2.73 19.86
N ALA A 240 -16.48 -2.11 20.92
CA ALA A 240 -17.29 -0.90 20.83
C ALA A 240 -16.49 0.28 20.23
N GLY A 241 -15.22 0.43 20.59
CA GLY A 241 -14.31 1.42 20.02
C GLY A 241 -14.08 1.22 18.52
N HIS A 242 -13.86 -0.02 18.10
CA HIS A 242 -13.71 -0.37 16.69
C HIS A 242 -14.98 -0.04 15.90
N ALA A 243 -16.16 -0.42 16.42
CA ALA A 243 -17.44 -0.14 15.78
C ALA A 243 -17.65 1.37 15.56
N ARG A 244 -17.33 2.21 16.56
CA ARG A 244 -17.38 3.67 16.42
C ARG A 244 -16.43 4.20 15.34
N CYS A 245 -15.20 3.70 15.30
CA CYS A 245 -14.21 4.11 14.29
C CYS A 245 -14.61 3.67 12.88
N LEU A 246 -15.19 2.47 12.75
CA LEU A 246 -15.71 1.97 11.48
C LEU A 246 -16.91 2.79 11.00
N ASP A 247 -17.83 3.16 11.89
CA ASP A 247 -18.95 4.05 11.54
C ASP A 247 -18.46 5.43 11.10
N ASP A 248 -17.51 6.03 11.84
CA ASP A 248 -16.92 7.32 11.47
C ASP A 248 -16.23 7.28 10.10
N LEU A 249 -15.45 6.21 9.85
CA LEU A 249 -14.82 5.99 8.56
C LEU A 249 -15.84 5.88 7.42
N SER A 250 -16.92 5.12 7.61
CA SER A 250 -18.01 5.00 6.61
C SER A 250 -18.68 6.34 6.32
N ARG A 251 -18.93 7.17 7.35
CA ARG A 251 -19.59 8.47 7.20
C ARG A 251 -18.70 9.47 6.45
N ARG A 252 -17.38 9.42 6.65
CA ARG A 252 -16.43 10.41 6.11
C ARG A 252 -15.78 9.98 4.80
N LEU A 253 -15.69 8.69 4.55
CA LEU A 253 -15.09 8.11 3.36
C LEU A 253 -15.99 6.98 2.82
N PRO A 254 -16.95 7.29 1.94
CA PRO A 254 -17.95 6.34 1.44
C PRO A 254 -17.38 5.40 0.37
N LEU A 255 -16.21 4.81 0.64
CA LEU A 255 -15.60 3.78 -0.19
C LEU A 255 -15.95 2.38 0.35
N PRO A 256 -15.99 1.35 -0.51
CA PRO A 256 -16.07 -0.03 -0.04
C PRO A 256 -14.90 -0.36 0.91
N ARG A 257 -15.13 -1.27 1.84
CA ARG A 257 -14.15 -1.62 2.88
C ARG A 257 -13.89 -3.10 2.92
N ILE A 258 -12.62 -3.46 2.96
CA ILE A 258 -12.16 -4.82 3.22
C ILE A 258 -11.75 -4.87 4.69
N GLN A 259 -12.46 -5.65 5.50
CA GLN A 259 -12.12 -5.81 6.92
C GLN A 259 -11.31 -7.09 7.12
N LEU A 260 -10.10 -6.95 7.67
CA LEU A 260 -9.27 -8.08 8.02
C LEU A 260 -9.29 -8.29 9.56
N PRO A 261 -9.58 -9.51 10.04
CA PRO A 261 -9.66 -9.79 11.46
C PRO A 261 -8.38 -9.49 12.26
N LEU A 262 -8.53 -9.12 13.53
CA LEU A 262 -7.44 -9.17 14.49
C LEU A 262 -7.19 -10.64 14.85
N ASP A 263 -6.13 -11.17 14.27
CA ASP A 263 -5.56 -12.46 14.65
C ASP A 263 -4.04 -12.31 14.73
N THR A 264 -3.48 -12.56 15.93
CA THR A 264 -2.04 -12.49 16.20
C THR A 264 -1.30 -13.77 15.80
N HIS A 265 -2.02 -14.84 15.53
CA HIS A 265 -1.48 -16.15 15.15
C HIS A 265 -1.70 -16.48 13.67
N ALA A 266 -2.56 -15.74 12.98
CA ALA A 266 -2.83 -15.91 11.55
C ALA A 266 -1.55 -15.87 10.71
N THR A 267 -1.35 -16.95 9.96
CA THR A 267 -0.32 -17.06 8.93
C THR A 267 -0.64 -16.18 7.72
N LEU A 268 0.29 -16.01 6.79
CA LEU A 268 0.02 -15.32 5.53
C LEU A 268 -1.08 -16.03 4.72
N ALA A 269 -1.12 -17.37 4.78
CA ALA A 269 -2.15 -18.18 4.15
C ALA A 269 -3.54 -17.85 4.71
N ASP A 270 -3.69 -17.82 6.05
CA ASP A 270 -4.96 -17.50 6.71
C ASP A 270 -5.43 -16.09 6.35
N ARG A 271 -4.51 -15.12 6.35
CA ARG A 271 -4.80 -13.74 5.93
C ARG A 271 -5.22 -13.65 4.47
N THR A 272 -4.66 -14.50 3.62
CA THR A 272 -5.01 -14.56 2.20
C THR A 272 -6.44 -15.08 2.03
N ASP A 273 -6.83 -16.13 2.75
CA ASP A 273 -8.21 -16.63 2.75
C ASP A 273 -9.19 -15.57 3.28
N GLN A 274 -8.83 -14.88 4.37
CA GLN A 274 -9.62 -13.78 4.92
C GLN A 274 -9.79 -12.64 3.90
N LEU A 275 -8.72 -12.26 3.18
CA LEU A 275 -8.77 -11.22 2.16
C LEU A 275 -9.66 -11.63 0.99
N LEU A 276 -9.50 -12.85 0.46
CA LEU A 276 -10.32 -13.36 -0.65
C LEU A 276 -11.80 -13.41 -0.27
N GLY A 277 -12.13 -13.96 0.90
CA GLY A 277 -13.51 -13.98 1.40
C GLY A 277 -14.06 -12.56 1.65
N ALA A 278 -13.24 -11.63 2.10
CA ALA A 278 -13.66 -10.23 2.24
C ALA A 278 -13.93 -9.56 0.89
N ILE A 279 -13.14 -9.85 -0.16
CA ILE A 279 -13.37 -9.37 -1.53
C ILE A 279 -14.66 -9.96 -2.12
N GLU A 280 -14.93 -11.25 -1.88
CA GLU A 280 -16.17 -11.91 -2.29
C GLU A 280 -17.40 -11.20 -1.70
N ASN A 281 -17.29 -10.78 -0.44
CA ASN A 281 -18.33 -10.07 0.31
C ASN A 281 -18.35 -8.56 0.07
N LEU A 282 -17.46 -8.00 -0.76
CA LEU A 282 -17.66 -6.64 -1.27
C LEU A 282 -18.92 -6.67 -2.14
N GLU A 283 -20.03 -6.18 -1.56
CA GLU A 283 -21.24 -5.89 -2.30
C GLU A 283 -20.87 -5.03 -3.51
N GLY A 284 -21.40 -5.39 -4.69
CA GLY A 284 -21.04 -4.79 -5.97
C GLY A 284 -21.41 -3.31 -6.04
N GLY A 285 -20.56 -2.46 -5.49
CA GLY A 285 -20.52 -1.04 -5.76
C GLY A 285 -19.59 -0.77 -6.92
N ALA A 286 -20.12 -0.76 -8.14
CA ALA A 286 -19.72 0.12 -9.26
C ALA A 286 -20.41 -0.32 -10.57
N PRO A 287 -20.64 0.60 -11.53
CA PRO A 287 -20.16 1.97 -11.58
C PRO A 287 -21.20 3.03 -11.15
#